data_AF-A0A1Y3AY09-F1
#
_entry.id   AF-A0A1Y3AY09-F1
#
_cell.length_a   1.000
_cell.length_b   1.000
_cell.length_c   1.000
_cell.angle_alpha   90.00
_cell.angle_beta   90.00
_cell.angle_gamma   90.00
#
_symmetry.space_group_name_H-M   'P 1'
#
loop_
_entity.id
_entity.type
_entity.pdbx_description
1 polymer ?
#
loop_
_entity_poly.entity_id
_entity_poly.type
_entity_poly.pdbx_seq_one_letter_code
_entity_poly.pdbx_strand_id
1 'polypeptide(L)'
;MATAEYRNDDETSPEIRLKFWLLRKENNGFTLNTTVHLPHEDDINYMEFSLPQKQQKSALHLVTTSMDKTFKIWDLKTGADGKQQWWNCSRNGSLNNHSTPRMASFAPDSSLLAVLFDTNIVTMWELN
;
A
#
# COMPACT_ATOMS: atom_id res chain seq x y z
N MET A 1 9.90 4.05 -2.74
CA MET A 1 9.08 3.83 -3.96
C MET A 1 8.40 2.47 -3.83
N ALA A 2 7.23 2.29 -4.42
CA ALA A 2 6.57 0.99 -4.55
C ALA A 2 6.16 0.78 -6.01
N THR A 3 6.07 -0.49 -6.43
CA THR A 3 5.59 -0.89 -7.76
C THR A 3 4.69 -2.11 -7.59
N ALA A 4 3.57 -2.15 -8.32
CA ALA A 4 2.75 -3.34 -8.47
C ALA A 4 2.99 -3.97 -9.85
N GLU A 5 3.03 -5.29 -9.90
CA GLU A 5 3.12 -6.09 -11.12
C GLU A 5 1.94 -7.06 -11.13
N TYR A 6 1.29 -7.16 -12.29
CA TYR A 6 0.25 -8.14 -12.56
C TYR A 6 0.64 -8.92 -13.81
N ARG A 7 0.60 -10.25 -13.72
CA ARG A 7 0.82 -11.17 -14.84
C ARG A 7 -0.26 -12.23 -14.83
N ASN A 8 -0.99 -12.33 -15.92
CA ASN A 8 -1.94 -13.41 -16.16
C ASN A 8 -1.63 -14.01 -17.54
N ASP A 9 -1.39 -15.32 -17.59
CA ASP A 9 -1.17 -16.06 -18.82
C ASP A 9 -2.39 -16.90 -19.24
N ASP A 10 -3.53 -16.73 -18.55
CA ASP A 10 -4.81 -17.43 -18.76
C ASP A 10 -4.72 -18.98 -18.66
N GLU A 11 -3.55 -19.52 -18.29
CA GLU A 11 -3.30 -20.94 -18.04
C GLU A 11 -3.06 -21.22 -16.56
N THR A 12 -2.34 -20.32 -15.88
CA THR A 12 -2.01 -20.41 -14.45
C THR A 12 -2.74 -19.34 -13.63
N SER A 13 -2.76 -19.51 -12.30
CA SER A 13 -3.30 -18.47 -11.42
C SER A 13 -2.51 -17.15 -11.60
N PRO A 14 -3.19 -16.00 -11.71
CA PRO A 14 -2.53 -14.71 -11.88
C PRO A 14 -1.47 -14.47 -10.80
N GLU A 15 -0.31 -13.96 -11.22
CA GLU A 15 0.74 -13.53 -10.32
C GLU A 15 0.65 -12.03 -10.07
N ILE A 16 0.43 -11.67 -8.80
CA ILE A 16 0.39 -10.28 -8.36
C ILE A 16 1.56 -10.05 -7.40
N ARG A 17 2.38 -9.03 -7.65
CA ARG A 17 3.54 -8.71 -6.82
C ARG A 17 3.55 -7.23 -6.45
N LEU A 18 3.59 -6.94 -5.16
CA LEU A 18 3.87 -5.60 -4.65
C LEU A 18 5.32 -5.53 -4.16
N LYS A 19 6.13 -4.69 -4.80
CA LYS A 19 7.54 -4.50 -4.48
C LYS A 19 7.78 -3.13 -3.87
N PHE A 20 8.52 -3.13 -2.76
CA PHE A 20 8.96 -1.93 -2.08
C PHE A 20 10.46 -1.72 -2.29
N TRP A 21 10.83 -0.48 -2.59
CA TRP A 21 12.17 -0.11 -3.00
C TRP A 21 12.73 1.03 -2.14
N LEU A 22 13.97 0.84 -1.66
CA LEU A 22 14.75 1.81 -0.92
C LEU A 22 15.63 2.62 -1.86
N LEU A 23 15.63 3.94 -1.69
CA LEU A 23 16.51 4.84 -2.43
C LEU A 23 17.95 4.73 -1.90
N ARG A 24 18.90 4.48 -2.80
CA ARG A 24 20.34 4.57 -2.54
C ARG A 24 20.76 6.02 -2.64
N LYS A 25 21.25 6.59 -1.54
CA LYS A 25 21.72 7.99 -1.48
C LYS A 25 22.95 8.24 -2.35
N GLU A 26 23.75 7.21 -2.60
CA GLU A 26 25.04 7.32 -3.29
C GLU A 26 24.90 7.59 -4.80
N ASN A 27 23.89 7.01 -5.44
CA ASN A 27 23.72 7.07 -6.89
C ASN A 27 22.29 7.34 -7.35
N ASN A 28 21.40 7.72 -6.43
CA ASN A 28 19.97 7.91 -6.68
C ASN A 28 19.28 6.67 -7.29
N GLY A 29 19.88 5.48 -7.14
CA GLY A 29 19.32 4.21 -7.58
C GLY A 29 18.37 3.60 -6.55
N PHE A 30 17.75 2.47 -6.86
CA PHE A 30 16.85 1.76 -5.96
C PHE A 30 17.36 0.35 -5.64
N THR A 31 17.19 -0.07 -4.38
CA THR A 31 17.37 -1.48 -3.96
C THR A 31 16.03 -2.05 -3.57
N LEU A 32 15.75 -3.29 -4.00
CA LEU A 32 14.58 -4.02 -3.52
C LEU A 32 14.69 -4.23 -2.01
N ASN A 33 13.62 -3.90 -1.29
CA ASN A 33 13.53 -4.06 0.17
C ASN A 33 12.56 -5.18 0.57
N THR A 34 11.36 -5.20 -0.01
CA THR A 34 10.35 -6.22 0.30
C THR A 34 9.59 -6.56 -0.97
N THR A 35 9.33 -7.86 -1.19
CA THR A 35 8.39 -8.33 -2.22
C THR A 35 7.28 -9.06 -1.51
N VAL A 36 6.04 -8.68 -1.81
CA VAL A 36 4.83 -9.35 -1.35
C VAL A 36 4.20 -10.03 -2.55
N HIS A 37 4.03 -11.34 -2.45
CA HIS A 37 3.31 -12.14 -3.43
C HIS A 37 1.83 -12.21 -3.03
N LEU A 38 0.94 -12.06 -4.02
CA LEU A 38 -0.52 -12.03 -3.81
C LEU A 38 -0.92 -11.02 -2.72
N PRO A 39 -0.53 -9.73 -2.84
CA PRO A 39 -0.94 -8.71 -1.88
C PRO A 39 -2.46 -8.56 -1.80
N HIS A 40 -3.15 -8.87 -2.90
CA HIS A 40 -4.59 -8.84 -3.13
C HIS A 40 -4.98 -10.07 -3.96
N GLU A 41 -6.28 -10.39 -4.01
CA GLU A 41 -6.81 -11.51 -4.83
C GLU A 41 -7.03 -11.12 -6.30
N ASP A 42 -6.94 -9.83 -6.61
CA ASP A 42 -7.07 -9.27 -7.95
C ASP A 42 -6.18 -8.02 -8.12
N ASP A 43 -6.11 -7.47 -9.33
CA ASP A 43 -5.17 -6.42 -9.70
C ASP A 43 -5.25 -5.16 -8.81
N ILE A 44 -4.10 -4.57 -8.51
CA ILE A 44 -3.99 -3.33 -7.74
C ILE A 44 -4.26 -2.17 -8.69
N ASN A 45 -5.37 -1.47 -8.48
CA ASN A 45 -5.77 -0.37 -9.35
C ASN A 45 -5.27 1.02 -8.89
N TYR A 46 -4.89 1.17 -7.62
CA TYR A 46 -4.33 2.42 -7.09
C TYR A 46 -3.40 2.16 -5.90
N MET A 47 -2.41 3.05 -5.72
CA MET A 47 -1.58 3.07 -4.53
C MET A 47 -1.07 4.48 -4.21
N GLU A 48 -0.96 4.80 -2.91
CA GLU A 48 -0.47 6.10 -2.45
C GLU A 48 0.34 5.95 -1.16
N PHE A 49 1.46 6.67 -1.04
CA PHE A 49 2.22 6.78 0.20
C PHE A 49 1.67 7.90 1.06
N SER A 50 1.66 7.70 2.38
CA SER A 50 1.44 8.81 3.31
C SER A 50 2.61 9.79 3.28
N LEU A 51 2.35 11.05 3.67
CA LEU A 51 3.40 12.07 3.71
C LEU A 51 4.37 11.79 4.87
N PRO A 52 5.70 11.81 4.62
CA PRO A 52 6.67 11.69 5.69
C PRO A 52 6.60 12.95 6.57
N GLN A 53 6.22 12.79 7.84
CA GLN A 53 6.26 13.91 8.77
C GLN A 53 7.72 14.24 9.11
N LYS A 54 8.16 15.47 8.80
CA LYS A 54 9.55 15.90 9.08
C LYS A 54 9.89 15.96 10.57
N GLN A 55 8.89 16.01 11.44
CA GLN A 55 9.04 16.30 12.87
C GLN A 55 8.66 15.12 13.78
N GLN A 56 8.02 14.09 13.23
CA GLN A 56 7.73 12.87 13.96
C GLN A 56 8.35 11.69 13.21
N LYS A 57 8.85 10.72 13.97
CA LYS A 57 9.14 9.38 13.46
C LYS A 57 7.80 8.65 13.24
N SER A 58 6.86 9.29 12.53
CA SER A 58 5.56 8.70 12.23
C SER A 58 5.77 7.50 11.32
N ALA A 59 4.92 6.49 11.49
CA ALA A 59 4.95 5.33 10.63
C ALA A 59 4.71 5.79 9.18
N LEU A 60 5.57 5.34 8.26
CA LEU A 60 5.34 5.54 6.84
C LEU A 60 4.34 4.49 6.40
N HIS A 61 3.23 4.94 5.81
CA HIS A 61 2.17 4.07 5.33
C HIS A 61 2.13 4.08 3.80
N LEU A 62 1.68 2.96 3.23
CA LEU A 62 1.23 2.87 1.85
C LEU A 62 -0.19 2.31 1.87
N VAL A 63 -1.11 2.90 1.13
CA VAL A 63 -2.40 2.28 0.81
C VAL A 63 -2.34 1.64 -0.57
N THR A 64 -2.95 0.47 -0.72
CA THR A 64 -3.26 -0.15 -2.02
C THR A 64 -4.76 -0.41 -2.11
N THR A 65 -5.36 -0.15 -3.27
CA THR A 65 -6.74 -0.55 -3.58
C THR A 65 -6.72 -1.59 -4.71
N SER A 66 -7.67 -2.53 -4.69
CA SER A 66 -7.71 -3.61 -5.66
C SER A 66 -9.11 -3.81 -6.24
N MET A 67 -9.14 -4.41 -7.43
CA MET A 67 -10.34 -4.91 -8.09
C MET A 67 -11.02 -6.04 -7.28
N ASP A 68 -10.33 -6.60 -6.28
CA ASP A 68 -10.88 -7.56 -5.31
C ASP A 68 -11.84 -6.95 -4.28
N LYS A 69 -12.14 -5.64 -4.42
CA LYS A 69 -13.05 -4.84 -3.57
C LYS A 69 -12.50 -4.52 -2.19
N THR A 70 -11.22 -4.80 -1.95
CA THR A 70 -10.52 -4.46 -0.72
C THR A 70 -9.48 -3.37 -0.94
N PHE A 71 -9.15 -2.70 0.15
CA PHE A 71 -7.94 -1.90 0.25
C PHE A 71 -7.09 -2.42 1.41
N LYS A 72 -5.78 -2.26 1.31
CA LYS A 72 -4.83 -2.66 2.34
C LYS A 72 -3.91 -1.51 2.69
N ILE A 73 -3.50 -1.49 3.94
CA ILE A 73 -2.53 -0.54 4.48
C ILE A 73 -1.28 -1.31 4.85
N TRP A 74 -0.16 -0.79 4.38
CA TRP A 74 1.16 -1.35 4.58
C TRP A 74 1.98 -0.38 5.41
N ASP A 75 2.66 -0.88 6.42
CA ASP A 75 3.52 -0.08 7.28
C ASP A 75 4.99 -0.47 7.06
N LEU A 76 5.87 0.54 7.07
CA LEU A 76 7.29 0.30 7.22
C LEU A 76 7.61 -0.02 8.68
N LYS A 77 7.91 -1.29 8.97
CA LYS A 77 8.42 -1.71 10.28
C LYS A 77 9.93 -1.60 10.32
N THR A 78 10.45 -1.28 11.51
CA THR A 78 11.89 -1.22 11.78
C THR A 78 12.20 -2.21 12.89
N GLY A 79 13.25 -3.00 12.71
CA GLY A 79 13.71 -3.97 13.71
C GLY A 79 14.19 -3.29 14.99
N ALA A 80 14.28 -4.07 16.07
CA ALA A 80 14.74 -3.56 17.36
C ALA A 80 16.16 -2.97 17.31
N ASP A 81 16.99 -3.46 16.37
CA ASP A 81 18.35 -2.97 16.12
C ASP A 81 18.40 -1.65 15.32
N GLY A 82 17.26 -1.19 14.79
CA GLY A 82 17.17 0.01 13.95
C GLY A 82 17.78 -0.13 12.55
N LYS A 83 18.36 -1.28 12.21
CA LYS A 83 19.11 -1.50 10.96
C LYS A 83 18.25 -2.16 9.90
N GLN A 84 17.35 -3.04 10.30
CA GLN A 84 16.47 -3.75 9.38
C GLN A 84 15.15 -3.01 9.24
N GLN A 85 14.69 -2.85 8.00
CA GLN A 85 13.37 -2.32 7.70
C GLN A 85 12.68 -3.23 6.70
N TRP A 86 11.39 -3.46 6.88
CA TRP A 86 10.57 -4.24 5.97
C TRP A 86 9.14 -3.70 5.96
N TRP A 87 8.45 -3.95 4.86
CA TRP A 87 7.04 -3.62 4.73
C TRP A 87 6.18 -4.80 5.15
N ASN A 88 5.10 -4.52 5.88
CA ASN A 88 4.09 -5.53 6.21
C ASN A 88 2.68 -4.99 6.03
N CYS A 89 1.72 -5.88 5.78
CA CYS A 89 0.30 -5.52 5.80
C CYS A 89 -0.11 -5.30 7.25
N SER A 90 -0.52 -4.09 7.61
CA SER A 90 -0.97 -3.75 8.97
C SER A 90 -2.47 -3.83 9.10
N ARG A 91 -3.21 -3.39 8.06
CA ARG A 91 -4.67 -3.36 8.04
C ARG A 91 -5.20 -3.78 6.67
N ASN A 92 -6.40 -4.33 6.66
CA ASN A 92 -7.21 -4.53 5.46
C ASN A 92 -8.60 -3.92 5.71
N GLY A 93 -9.28 -3.48 4.65
CA GLY A 93 -10.61 -2.93 4.73
C GLY A 93 -11.39 -3.07 3.44
N SER A 94 -12.71 -2.98 3.56
CA SER A 94 -13.66 -3.02 2.46
C SER A 94 -14.91 -2.25 2.88
N LEU A 95 -15.59 -1.60 1.95
CA LEU A 95 -16.90 -0.99 2.24
C LEU A 95 -18.00 -2.06 2.36
N ASN A 96 -18.04 -2.96 1.39
CA ASN A 96 -18.98 -4.07 1.26
C ASN A 96 -18.44 -5.06 0.19
N ASN A 97 -19.20 -6.11 -0.13
CA ASN A 97 -18.77 -7.15 -1.08
C ASN A 97 -19.03 -6.82 -2.57
N HIS A 98 -19.39 -5.58 -2.90
CA HIS A 98 -19.77 -5.16 -4.25
C HIS A 98 -19.03 -3.91 -4.74
N SER A 99 -18.66 -3.00 -3.84
CA SER A 99 -18.05 -1.72 -4.16
C SER A 99 -16.54 -1.83 -4.30
N THR A 100 -16.01 -1.28 -5.38
CA THR A 100 -14.57 -1.34 -5.70
C THR A 100 -13.87 -0.06 -5.25
N PRO A 101 -12.86 -0.11 -4.36
CA PRO A 101 -12.07 1.06 -4.05
C PRO A 101 -11.22 1.45 -5.26
N ARG A 102 -11.31 2.72 -5.67
CA ARG A 102 -10.67 3.27 -6.88
C ARG A 102 -9.50 4.19 -6.59
N MET A 103 -9.59 4.94 -5.50
CA MET A 103 -8.60 5.92 -5.10
C MET A 103 -8.61 6.03 -3.58
N ALA A 104 -7.49 6.47 -3.02
CA ALA A 104 -7.39 6.76 -1.61
C ALA A 104 -6.45 7.94 -1.40
N SER A 105 -6.57 8.66 -0.29
CA SER A 105 -5.58 9.66 0.09
C SER A 105 -5.50 9.81 1.60
N PHE A 106 -4.28 10.02 2.10
CA PHE A 106 -4.02 10.23 3.51
C PHE A 106 -4.25 11.68 3.90
N ALA A 107 -4.75 11.90 5.11
CA ALA A 107 -4.65 13.20 5.74
C ALA A 107 -3.17 13.62 5.89
N PRO A 108 -2.84 14.93 5.92
CA PRO A 108 -1.46 15.40 6.01
C PRO A 108 -0.69 14.89 7.24
N ASP A 109 -1.41 14.60 8.32
CA ASP A 109 -0.87 14.04 9.56
C ASP A 109 -0.86 12.49 9.57
N SER A 110 -1.36 11.84 8.52
CA SER A 110 -1.51 10.38 8.40
C SER A 110 -2.41 9.74 9.47
N SER A 111 -3.27 10.49 10.15
CA SER A 111 -4.21 9.94 11.15
C SER A 111 -5.48 9.36 10.51
N LEU A 112 -5.86 9.89 9.34
CA LEU A 112 -7.04 9.50 8.58
C LEU A 112 -6.66 9.06 7.16
N LEU A 113 -7.46 8.15 6.62
CA LEU A 113 -7.43 7.73 5.23
C LEU A 113 -8.83 7.93 4.62
N ALA A 114 -8.91 8.70 3.53
CA ALA A 114 -10.10 8.77 2.70
C ALA A 114 -9.99 7.72 1.59
N VAL A 115 -11.05 6.94 1.34
CA VAL A 115 -11.12 5.95 0.25
C VAL A 115 -12.37 6.21 -0.58
N LEU A 116 -12.18 6.41 -1.89
CA LEU A 116 -13.25 6.51 -2.88
C LEU A 116 -13.60 5.10 -3.39
N PHE A 117 -14.85 4.72 -3.23
CA PHE A 117 -15.45 3.51 -3.77
C PHE A 117 -16.33 3.84 -4.97
N ASP A 118 -16.23 2.99 -6.00
CA ASP A 118 -16.92 3.10 -7.27
C ASP A 118 -16.73 4.50 -7.87
N THR A 119 -17.78 5.32 -7.95
CA THR A 119 -17.69 6.69 -8.51
C THR A 119 -18.20 7.77 -7.59
N ASN A 120 -18.81 7.43 -6.44
CA ASN A 120 -19.62 8.38 -5.68
C ASN A 120 -19.60 8.19 -4.16
N ILE A 121 -18.97 7.15 -3.61
CA ILE A 121 -18.94 6.92 -2.16
C ILE A 121 -17.53 7.17 -1.64
N VAL A 122 -17.39 8.14 -0.76
CA VAL A 122 -16.12 8.37 -0.03
C VAL A 122 -16.32 7.97 1.42
N THR A 123 -15.39 7.17 1.93
CA THR A 123 -15.33 6.78 3.34
C THR A 123 -14.07 7.32 3.99
N MET A 124 -14.12 7.58 5.30
CA MET A 124 -12.95 7.93 6.08
C MET A 124 -12.67 6.85 7.12
N TRP A 125 -11.39 6.55 7.30
CA TRP A 125 -10.89 5.50 8.19
C TRP A 125 -9.84 6.08 9.11
N GLU A 126 -9.97 5.86 10.41
CA GLU A 126 -8.93 6.19 11.39
C GLU A 126 -7.82 5.14 11.36
N LEU A 127 -6.58 5.61 11.43
CA LEU A 127 -5.37 4.77 11.41
C LEU A 127 -4.74 4.62 12.80
N ASN A 128 -5.40 5.18 13.82
CA ASN A 128 -4.99 5.18 15.23
C ASN A 128 -5.02 3.79 15.87
#